data_AF-A0A0B8QIN9-F1
#
_entry.id   AF-A0A0B8QIN9-F1
#
_cell.length_a   1.000
_cell.length_b   1.000
_cell.length_c   1.000
_cell.angle_alpha   90.00
_cell.angle_beta   90.00
_cell.angle_gamma   90.00
#
_symmetry.space_group_name_H-M   'P 1'
#
loop_
_entity.id
_entity.type
_entity.pdbx_description
1 polymer ?
#
loop_
_entity_poly.entity_id
_entity_poly.type
_entity_poly.pdbx_seq_one_letter_code
_entity_poly.pdbx_strand_id
1 'polypeptide(L)'
;MYLMGNFITPNFPAELDGKMGFFQFPVINPEVGMAEDAPMDTLHIPSKAKNKEDARKFLEFVAQAENQQLINEMLLQIPTNNKAKAKSDPFLDKGVQMLASSDGTAQFYDRDTDPAMAKEGMKGFQEFMVHPDRIDKILERLERTRARTFK
;
A
#
# COMPACT_ATOMS: atom_id res chain seq x y z
N MET A 1 5.73 9.50 -15.73
CA MET A 1 5.84 9.04 -14.33
C MET A 1 4.44 8.75 -13.83
N TYR A 2 4.23 7.61 -13.17
CA TYR A 2 2.93 7.19 -12.67
C TYR A 2 3.12 6.46 -11.34
N LEU A 3 2.35 6.82 -10.32
CA LEU A 3 2.34 6.11 -9.04
C LEU A 3 1.42 4.90 -9.18
N MET A 4 2.02 3.71 -9.27
CA MET A 4 1.29 2.48 -9.49
C MET A 4 2.04 1.28 -8.91
N GLY A 5 1.30 0.32 -8.38
CA GLY A 5 1.85 -0.91 -7.83
C GLY A 5 2.39 -1.84 -8.91
N ASN A 6 3.16 -2.85 -8.49
CA ASN A 6 3.84 -3.77 -9.40
C ASN A 6 2.88 -4.60 -10.29
N PHE A 7 1.60 -4.70 -9.91
CA PHE A 7 0.59 -5.42 -10.70
C PHE A 7 0.38 -4.86 -12.11
N ILE A 8 0.86 -3.66 -12.42
CA ILE A 8 0.78 -3.11 -13.79
C ILE A 8 1.85 -3.69 -14.72
N THR A 9 2.99 -4.15 -14.20
CA THR A 9 4.13 -4.60 -15.02
C THR A 9 3.80 -5.74 -15.99
N PRO A 10 2.93 -6.72 -15.66
CA PRO A 10 2.58 -7.80 -16.59
C PRO A 10 1.66 -7.31 -17.74
N ASN A 11 1.07 -6.13 -17.58
CA ASN A 11 0.17 -5.51 -18.56
C ASN A 11 0.89 -4.53 -19.49
N PHE A 12 2.22 -4.38 -19.36
CA PHE A 12 2.97 -3.55 -20.29
C PHE A 12 2.92 -4.15 -21.71
N PRO A 13 2.55 -3.35 -22.73
CA PRO A 13 2.64 -3.77 -24.11
C PRO A 13 4.08 -4.17 -24.48
N ALA A 14 4.22 -5.13 -25.39
CA ALA A 14 5.54 -5.64 -25.79
C ALA A 14 6.47 -4.55 -26.33
N GLU A 15 5.93 -3.51 -26.97
CA GLU A 15 6.70 -2.36 -27.45
C GLU A 15 7.33 -1.51 -26.34
N LEU A 16 6.91 -1.68 -25.08
CA LEU A 16 7.47 -1.02 -23.90
C LEU A 16 8.52 -1.86 -23.17
N ASP A 17 8.83 -3.07 -23.65
CA ASP A 17 9.85 -3.92 -23.06
C ASP A 17 11.20 -3.20 -23.02
N GLY A 18 11.86 -3.25 -21.85
CA GLY A 18 13.09 -2.52 -21.55
C GLY A 18 12.98 -0.98 -21.53
N LYS A 19 11.80 -0.39 -21.76
CA LYS A 19 11.58 1.08 -21.77
C LYS A 19 10.96 1.60 -20.48
N MET A 20 10.42 0.72 -19.65
CA MET A 20 9.82 1.07 -18.37
C MET A 20 10.84 0.96 -17.24
N GLY A 21 10.84 1.95 -16.36
CA GLY A 21 11.70 2.01 -15.19
C GLY A 21 10.90 2.08 -13.89
N PHE A 22 11.56 1.67 -12.80
CA PHE A 22 11.09 1.81 -11.43
C PHE A 22 12.07 2.69 -10.66
N PHE A 23 11.54 3.64 -9.90
CA PHE A 23 12.32 4.51 -9.01
C PHE A 23 11.45 4.97 -7.85
N GLN A 24 12.10 5.20 -6.70
CA GLN A 24 11.48 5.75 -5.50
C GLN A 24 11.20 7.26 -5.68
N PHE A 25 10.18 7.79 -4.99
CA PHE A 25 9.98 9.24 -4.93
C PHE A 25 11.19 9.95 -4.29
N PRO A 26 11.49 11.19 -4.70
CA PRO A 26 12.57 11.96 -4.09
C PRO A 26 12.22 12.37 -2.65
N VAL A 27 13.25 12.55 -1.82
CA VAL A 27 13.11 13.17 -0.49
C VAL A 27 12.57 14.59 -0.65
N ILE A 28 11.45 14.91 -0.01
CA ILE A 28 10.89 16.27 0.02
C ILE A 28 11.34 17.01 1.29
N ASN A 29 11.24 16.35 2.45
CA ASN A 29 11.68 16.87 3.74
C ASN A 29 12.58 15.82 4.43
N PRO A 30 13.88 16.07 4.62
CA PRO A 30 14.80 15.12 5.24
C PRO A 30 14.55 14.90 6.74
N GLU A 31 13.74 15.74 7.40
CA GLU A 31 13.32 15.53 8.79
C GLU A 31 12.19 14.49 8.90
N VAL A 32 11.56 14.11 7.78
CA VAL A 32 10.52 13.09 7.71
C VAL A 32 11.15 11.81 7.14
N GLY A 33 10.93 10.68 7.82
CA GLY A 33 11.44 9.38 7.36
C GLY A 33 10.92 9.01 5.96
N MET A 34 11.74 8.25 5.23
CA MET A 34 11.41 7.73 3.91
C MET A 34 10.49 6.51 4.04
N ALA A 35 9.20 6.76 4.21
CA ALA A 35 8.16 5.75 4.27
C ALA A 35 7.56 5.47 2.88
N GLU A 36 7.04 4.25 2.70
CA GLU A 36 6.46 3.80 1.43
C GLU A 36 5.02 3.28 1.59
N ASP A 37 4.18 3.52 0.60
CA ASP A 37 2.89 2.84 0.49
C ASP A 37 3.11 1.40 0.04
N ALA A 38 2.79 0.45 0.92
CA ALA A 38 2.84 -1.00 0.70
C ALA A 38 1.50 -1.66 1.06
N PRO A 39 0.41 -1.35 0.32
CA PRO A 39 -0.89 -1.98 0.54
C PRO A 39 -0.83 -3.50 0.37
N MET A 40 -1.42 -4.20 1.33
CA MET A 40 -1.45 -5.67 1.36
C MET A 40 -2.84 -6.20 1.01
N ASP A 41 -2.86 -7.22 0.15
CA ASP A 41 -4.05 -8.02 -0.08
C ASP A 41 -4.29 -8.96 1.13
N THR A 42 -5.55 -9.07 1.53
CA THR A 42 -5.93 -9.76 2.77
C THR A 42 -7.12 -10.68 2.55
N LEU A 43 -7.08 -11.84 3.19
CA LEU A 43 -8.17 -12.82 3.18
C LEU A 43 -8.89 -12.79 4.53
N HIS A 44 -10.21 -12.69 4.50
CA HIS A 44 -11.04 -12.51 5.68
C HIS A 44 -12.15 -13.56 5.78
N ILE A 45 -12.47 -13.98 7.00
CA ILE A 45 -13.66 -14.80 7.28
C ILE A 45 -14.85 -13.87 7.57
N PRO A 46 -15.95 -13.94 6.80
CA PRO A 46 -17.14 -13.16 7.10
C PRO A 46 -17.67 -13.47 8.51
N SER A 47 -18.10 -12.44 9.25
CA SER A 47 -18.57 -12.60 10.64
C SER A 47 -19.75 -13.57 10.78
N LYS A 48 -20.58 -13.67 9.75
CA LYS A 48 -21.76 -14.56 9.66
C LYS A 48 -21.49 -15.86 8.87
N ALA A 49 -20.24 -16.20 8.57
CA ALA A 49 -19.90 -17.46 7.90
C ALA A 49 -20.40 -18.67 8.72
N LYS A 50 -21.01 -19.64 8.03
CA LYS A 50 -21.54 -20.86 8.65
C LYS A 50 -20.44 -21.87 9.00
N ASN A 51 -19.42 -21.99 8.15
CA ASN A 51 -18.31 -22.91 8.34
C ASN A 51 -17.01 -22.17 8.67
N LYS A 52 -16.91 -21.66 9.92
CA LYS A 52 -15.72 -20.92 10.37
C LYS A 52 -14.52 -21.82 10.65
N GLU A 53 -14.76 -23.08 10.96
CA GLU A 53 -13.68 -24.03 11.26
C GLU A 53 -12.83 -24.27 10.01
N ASP A 54 -13.45 -24.69 8.91
CA ASP A 54 -12.70 -24.95 7.68
C ASP A 54 -12.18 -23.66 7.04
N ALA A 55 -12.89 -22.52 7.21
CA ALA A 55 -12.36 -21.23 6.77
C ALA A 55 -11.04 -20.87 7.48
N ARG A 56 -10.89 -21.18 8.78
CA ARG A 56 -9.60 -20.97 9.48
C ARG A 56 -8.53 -21.93 8.98
N LYS A 57 -8.87 -23.21 8.79
CA LYS A 57 -7.93 -24.20 8.20
C LYS A 57 -7.44 -23.73 6.82
N PHE A 58 -8.32 -23.15 6.00
CA PHE A 58 -7.94 -22.58 4.71
C PHE A 58 -7.01 -21.38 4.86
N LEU A 59 -7.28 -20.45 5.78
CA LEU A 59 -6.38 -19.32 6.02
C LEU A 59 -4.99 -19.77 6.51
N GLU A 60 -4.94 -20.77 7.39
CA GLU A 60 -3.68 -21.38 7.84
C GLU A 60 -2.91 -22.01 6.68
N PHE A 61 -3.60 -22.77 5.81
CA PHE A 61 -3.03 -23.34 4.60
C PHE A 61 -2.46 -22.26 3.66
N VAL A 62 -3.25 -21.23 3.34
CA VAL A 62 -2.81 -20.13 2.46
C VAL A 62 -1.64 -19.35 3.06
N ALA A 63 -1.54 -19.23 4.38
CA ALA A 63 -0.46 -18.52 5.06
C ALA A 63 0.88 -19.28 5.06
N GLN A 64 0.92 -20.56 4.67
CA GLN A 64 2.15 -21.34 4.58
C GLN A 64 3.11 -20.72 3.54
N ALA A 65 4.41 -20.81 3.80
CA ALA A 65 5.43 -20.13 3.00
C ALA A 65 5.43 -20.57 1.52
N GLU A 66 5.33 -21.87 1.28
CA GLU A 66 5.24 -22.45 -0.08
C GLU A 66 3.99 -22.01 -0.83
N ASN A 67 2.85 -21.91 -0.14
CA ASN A 67 1.59 -21.47 -0.76
C ASN A 67 1.60 -19.96 -1.04
N GLN A 68 2.12 -19.15 -0.11
CA GLN A 68 2.34 -17.72 -0.35
C GLN A 68 3.29 -17.49 -1.51
N GLN A 69 4.39 -18.24 -1.60
CA GLN A 69 5.31 -18.16 -2.73
C GLN A 69 4.59 -18.49 -4.05
N LEU A 70 3.88 -19.62 -4.12
CA LEU A 70 3.15 -20.02 -5.32
C LEU A 70 2.11 -18.98 -5.76
N ILE A 71 1.32 -18.45 -4.82
CA ILE A 71 0.32 -17.42 -5.11
C ILE A 71 1.00 -16.16 -5.65
N ASN A 72 2.07 -15.69 -5.01
CA ASN A 72 2.73 -14.44 -5.39
C ASN A 72 3.55 -14.57 -6.69
N GLU A 73 4.04 -15.77 -7.03
CA GLU A 73 4.61 -16.05 -8.35
C GLU A 73 3.60 -15.85 -9.49
N MET A 74 2.33 -16.21 -9.23
CA MET A 74 1.22 -16.05 -10.19
C MET A 74 0.69 -14.61 -10.23
N LEU A 75 0.59 -13.96 -9.07
CA LEU A 75 0.11 -12.57 -8.97
C LEU A 75 1.18 -11.54 -9.34
N LEU A 76 2.46 -11.95 -9.43
CA LEU A 76 3.61 -11.07 -9.66
C LEU A 76 3.70 -9.96 -8.58
N GLN A 77 3.54 -10.41 -7.33
CA GLN A 77 3.55 -9.59 -6.11
C GLN A 77 4.63 -10.07 -5.12
N ILE A 78 4.80 -9.33 -4.03
CA ILE A 78 5.73 -9.66 -2.94
C ILE A 78 4.97 -10.43 -1.85
N PRO A 79 5.40 -11.66 -1.50
CA PRO A 79 4.74 -12.42 -0.44
C PRO A 79 4.96 -11.78 0.93
N THR A 80 3.93 -11.80 1.76
CA THR A 80 3.99 -11.27 3.14
C THR A 80 4.64 -12.24 4.13
N ASN A 81 4.70 -13.53 3.81
CA ASN A 81 5.38 -14.52 4.62
C ASN A 81 6.91 -14.39 4.44
N ASN A 82 7.63 -14.09 5.52
CA ASN A 82 9.08 -13.86 5.50
C ASN A 82 9.94 -15.10 5.14
N LYS A 83 9.34 -16.29 5.08
CA LYS A 83 9.99 -17.52 4.60
C LYS A 83 9.71 -17.82 3.13
N ALA A 84 8.78 -17.09 2.51
CA ALA A 84 8.49 -17.17 1.08
C ALA A 84 9.44 -16.25 0.30
N LYS A 85 9.56 -16.48 -1.01
CA LYS A 85 10.34 -15.63 -1.92
C LYS A 85 9.45 -15.08 -3.01
N ALA A 86 9.65 -13.81 -3.35
CA ALA A 86 9.08 -13.25 -4.57
C ALA A 86 9.74 -13.91 -5.79
N LYS A 87 9.02 -13.95 -6.92
CA LYS A 87 9.62 -14.26 -8.21
C LYS A 87 10.68 -13.20 -8.52
N SER A 88 11.87 -13.62 -8.95
CA SER A 88 12.87 -12.65 -9.43
C SER A 88 12.39 -12.02 -10.73
N ASP A 89 12.29 -10.70 -10.69
CA ASP A 89 11.84 -9.82 -11.76
C ASP A 89 12.46 -8.44 -11.52
N PRO A 90 12.92 -7.70 -12.55
CA PRO A 90 13.60 -6.43 -12.37
C PRO A 90 12.81 -5.37 -11.59
N PHE A 91 11.47 -5.39 -11.62
CA PHE A 91 10.63 -4.46 -10.87
C PHE A 91 10.41 -4.96 -9.44
N LEU A 92 10.12 -6.25 -9.25
CA LEU A 92 9.98 -6.85 -7.92
C LEU A 92 11.27 -6.75 -7.10
N ASP A 93 12.42 -7.06 -7.70
CA ASP A 93 13.70 -7.04 -6.99
C ASP A 93 14.03 -5.62 -6.48
N LYS A 94 13.75 -4.59 -7.29
CA LYS A 94 13.87 -3.18 -6.87
C LYS A 94 12.85 -2.79 -5.82
N GLY A 95 11.60 -3.24 -5.96
CA GLY A 95 10.54 -2.97 -4.98
C GLY A 95 10.83 -3.59 -3.62
N VAL A 96 11.30 -4.85 -3.57
CA VAL A 96 11.73 -5.52 -2.34
C VAL A 96 12.88 -4.78 -1.68
N GLN A 97 13.89 -4.37 -2.46
CA GLN A 97 15.01 -3.60 -1.93
C GLN A 97 14.56 -2.26 -1.34
N MET A 98 13.70 -1.52 -2.05
CA MET A 98 13.15 -0.23 -1.61
C MET A 98 12.36 -0.37 -0.31
N LEU A 99 11.44 -1.34 -0.25
CA LEU A 99 10.63 -1.59 0.95
C LEU A 99 11.49 -2.02 2.14
N ALA A 100 12.51 -2.86 1.92
CA ALA A 100 13.44 -3.27 2.97
C ALA A 100 14.30 -2.11 3.52
N SER A 101 14.49 -1.04 2.74
CA SER A 101 15.17 0.19 3.16
C SER A 101 14.26 1.30 3.68
N SER A 102 12.93 1.12 3.64
CA SER A 102 11.99 2.15 4.08
C SER A 102 11.99 2.30 5.60
N ASP A 103 11.78 3.53 6.09
CA ASP A 103 11.65 3.82 7.52
C ASP A 103 10.31 3.33 8.10
N GLY A 104 9.35 3.03 7.23
CA GLY A 104 8.06 2.47 7.59
C GLY A 104 7.19 2.24 6.36
N THR A 105 6.12 1.49 6.55
CA THR A 105 5.12 1.22 5.51
C THR A 105 3.75 1.73 5.90
N ALA A 106 3.02 2.23 4.91
CA ALA A 106 1.61 2.60 4.99
C ALA A 106 0.78 1.69 4.06
N GLN A 107 -0.53 1.60 4.27
CA GLN A 107 -1.43 0.90 3.36
C GLN A 107 -2.03 1.87 2.34
N PHE A 108 -2.64 2.94 2.84
CA PHE A 108 -3.16 4.10 2.12
C PHE A 108 -3.73 5.07 3.17
N TYR A 109 -3.72 6.36 2.88
CA TYR A 109 -4.22 7.39 3.80
C TYR A 109 -5.61 7.08 4.38
N ASP A 110 -6.56 6.61 3.56
CA ASP A 110 -7.93 6.31 3.99
C ASP A 110 -8.09 4.98 4.74
N ARG A 111 -7.07 4.12 4.69
CA ARG A 111 -7.01 2.83 5.39
C ARG A 111 -6.26 2.92 6.72
N ASP A 112 -5.27 3.80 6.81
CA ASP A 112 -4.40 3.95 7.98
C ASP A 112 -4.94 4.96 9.01
N THR A 113 -6.12 5.53 8.77
CA THR A 113 -6.73 6.52 9.66
C THR A 113 -8.22 6.25 9.86
N ASP A 114 -8.81 6.89 10.87
CA ASP A 114 -10.25 6.78 11.12
C ASP A 114 -11.06 7.35 9.92
N PRO A 115 -12.17 6.72 9.50
CA PRO A 115 -12.95 7.16 8.34
C PRO A 115 -13.40 8.63 8.38
N ALA A 116 -13.65 9.19 9.57
CA ALA A 116 -14.00 10.59 9.71
C ALA A 116 -12.81 11.51 9.41
N MET A 117 -11.60 11.10 9.82
CA MET A 117 -10.37 11.81 9.47
C MET A 117 -10.05 11.65 7.99
N ALA A 118 -10.11 10.42 7.46
CA ALA A 118 -9.86 10.12 6.05
C ALA A 118 -10.71 11.00 5.13
N LYS A 119 -12.01 11.08 5.40
CA LYS A 119 -12.96 11.87 4.61
C LYS A 119 -12.62 13.36 4.57
N GLU A 120 -12.33 13.96 5.72
CA GLU A 120 -11.99 15.40 5.77
C GLU A 120 -10.58 15.68 5.24
N GLY A 121 -9.64 14.77 5.46
CA GLY A 121 -8.30 14.78 4.87
C GLY A 121 -8.31 14.80 3.35
N MET A 122 -9.05 13.89 2.73
CA MET A 122 -9.19 13.83 1.27
C MET A 122 -9.75 15.12 0.67
N LYS A 123 -10.78 15.71 1.30
CA LYS A 123 -11.27 17.03 0.90
C LYS A 123 -10.19 18.10 1.03
N GLY A 124 -9.41 18.05 2.11
CA GLY A 124 -8.28 18.95 2.34
C GLY A 124 -7.23 18.87 1.23
N PHE A 125 -6.81 17.65 0.85
CA PHE A 125 -5.81 17.47 -0.21
C PHE A 125 -6.34 17.95 -1.57
N GLN A 126 -7.58 17.63 -1.91
CA GLN A 126 -8.24 18.12 -3.13
C GLN A 126 -8.38 19.64 -3.15
N GLU A 127 -8.78 20.25 -2.04
CA GLU A 127 -8.89 21.70 -1.91
C GLU A 127 -7.52 22.37 -2.05
N PHE A 128 -6.49 21.84 -1.42
CA PHE A 128 -5.13 22.39 -1.50
C PHE A 128 -4.56 22.32 -2.92
N MET A 129 -4.85 21.26 -3.67
CA MET A 129 -4.44 21.13 -5.08
C MET A 129 -4.98 22.25 -5.98
N VAL A 130 -6.18 22.78 -5.67
CA VAL A 130 -6.84 23.83 -6.47
C VAL A 130 -6.64 25.23 -5.87
N HIS A 131 -6.59 25.31 -4.54
CA HIS A 131 -6.50 26.54 -3.75
C HIS A 131 -5.42 26.42 -2.66
N PRO A 132 -4.13 26.42 -3.04
CA PRO A 132 -3.04 26.24 -2.09
C PRO A 132 -2.93 27.40 -1.09
N ASP A 133 -3.44 28.57 -1.42
CA ASP A 133 -3.55 29.75 -0.55
C ASP A 133 -4.43 29.51 0.70
N ARG A 134 -5.24 28.46 0.70
CA ARG A 134 -6.13 28.12 1.82
C ARG A 134 -5.52 27.16 2.84
N ILE A 135 -4.21 26.89 2.77
CA ILE A 135 -3.54 25.90 3.61
C ILE A 135 -3.88 26.05 5.10
N ASP A 136 -3.83 27.26 5.66
CA ASP A 136 -4.10 27.49 7.08
C ASP A 136 -5.53 27.09 7.47
N LYS A 137 -6.52 27.46 6.64
CA LYS A 137 -7.93 27.09 6.86
C LYS A 137 -8.16 25.58 6.74
N ILE A 138 -7.46 24.93 5.81
CA ILE A 138 -7.50 23.48 5.63
C ILE A 138 -6.94 22.82 6.89
N LEU A 139 -5.75 23.23 7.34
CA LEU A 139 -5.09 22.69 8.52
C LEU A 139 -5.94 22.88 9.78
N GLU A 140 -6.54 24.06 10.00
CA GLU A 140 -7.47 24.28 11.12
C GLU A 140 -8.67 23.33 11.10
N ARG A 141 -9.25 23.05 9.92
CA ARG A 141 -10.37 22.11 9.77
C ARG A 141 -9.93 20.67 10.06
N LEU A 142 -8.74 20.29 9.59
CA LEU A 142 -8.17 18.97 9.85
C LEU A 142 -7.86 18.80 11.33
N GLU A 143 -7.32 19.81 12.01
CA GLU A 143 -7.01 19.75 13.43
C GLU A 143 -8.28 19.63 14.29
N ARG A 144 -9.34 20.39 13.97
CA ARG A 144 -10.65 20.21 14.62
C ARG A 144 -11.20 18.79 14.43
N THR A 145 -10.96 18.18 13.26
CA THR A 145 -11.38 16.80 12.99
C THR A 145 -10.55 15.81 13.80
N ARG A 146 -9.22 15.96 13.80
CA ARG A 146 -8.28 15.15 14.58
C ARG A 146 -8.67 15.16 16.07
N ALA A 147 -8.87 16.32 16.67
CA ALA A 147 -9.21 16.46 18.09
C ALA A 147 -10.56 15.81 18.46
N ARG A 148 -11.52 15.76 17.52
CA ARG A 148 -12.81 15.09 17.74
C ARG A 148 -12.71 13.58 17.58
N THR A 149 -11.94 13.13 16.60
CA THR A 149 -11.84 11.73 16.18
C THR A 149 -10.90 10.94 17.07
N PHE A 150 -9.72 11.48 17.35
CA PHE A 150 -8.70 10.85 18.19
C PHE A 150 -8.70 11.53 19.56
N LYS A 151 -9.45 10.95 20.50
CA LYS A 151 -9.49 11.37 21.90
C LYS A 151 -8.34 10.77 22.69
#